data_AF-R4KIX0-F1
#
_entry.id   AF-R4KIX0-F1
#
_cell.length_a   1.000
_cell.length_b   1.000
_cell.length_c   1.000
_cell.angle_alpha   90.00
_cell.angle_beta   90.00
_cell.angle_gamma   90.00
#
_symmetry.space_group_name_H-M   'P 1'
#
loop_
_entity.id
_entity.type
_entity.pdbx_description
1 polymer ?
#
loop_
_entity_poly.entity_id
_entity_poly.type
_entity_poly.pdbx_seq_one_letter_code
_entity_poly.pdbx_strand_id
1 'polypeptide(L)'
;MNYSAIKRNVKQALLDGNYRQLINLGEQNPGRVTSALFSFLYSLDGQLRQRAVEGLGLLTDSIAHKNPERARIIMRRIFWELNDESGGSLWVAPEAAGELIYHQPELFRDYVSILASFMDDPILKPGVIRALRRINGAHPDLIKSEVPSINSIIGT
;
A
#
# COMPACT_ATOMS: atom_id res chain seq x y z
N MET A 1 17.79 17.73 4.92
CA MET A 1 16.45 18.37 5.06
C MET A 1 15.80 17.86 6.35
N ASN A 2 15.12 18.71 7.12
CA ASN A 2 14.42 18.26 8.35
C ASN A 2 13.12 17.50 8.00
N TYR A 3 12.55 16.75 8.95
CA TYR A 3 11.36 15.92 8.70
C TYR A 3 10.15 16.75 8.26
N SER A 4 9.91 17.90 8.87
CA SER A 4 8.76 18.77 8.55
C SER A 4 8.80 19.27 7.10
N ALA A 5 9.97 19.65 6.58
CA ALA A 5 10.14 20.04 5.20
C ALA A 5 9.95 18.85 4.23
N ILE A 6 10.48 17.68 4.56
CA ILE A 6 10.25 16.45 3.76
C ILE A 6 8.76 16.12 3.71
N LYS A 7 8.07 16.10 4.86
CA LYS A 7 6.64 15.79 4.93
C LYS A 7 5.80 16.78 4.11
N ARG A 8 6.15 18.07 4.14
CA ARG A 8 5.51 19.10 3.30
C ARG A 8 5.72 18.85 1.80
N ASN A 9 6.96 18.55 1.40
CA ASN A 9 7.29 18.28 0.00
C ASN A 9 6.61 17.00 -0.51
N VAL A 10 6.54 15.96 0.32
CA VAL A 10 5.77 14.74 0.02
C VAL A 10 4.30 15.08 -0.16
N LYS A 11 3.68 15.84 0.75
CA LYS A 11 2.28 16.27 0.61
C LYS A 11 2.04 17.01 -0.71
N GLN A 12 2.93 17.94 -1.07
CA GLN A 12 2.81 18.71 -2.30
C GLN A 12 2.93 17.80 -3.54
N ALA A 13 3.94 16.93 -3.58
CA ALA A 13 4.10 15.98 -4.68
C ALA A 13 2.86 15.08 -4.85
N LEU A 14 2.25 14.64 -3.75
CA LEU A 14 0.98 13.91 -3.78
C LEU A 14 -0.16 14.79 -4.33
N LEU A 15 -0.36 16.01 -3.82
CA LEU A 15 -1.43 16.90 -4.28
C LEU A 15 -1.28 17.36 -5.74
N ASP A 16 -0.06 17.33 -6.27
CA ASP A 16 0.20 17.64 -7.69
C ASP A 16 0.18 16.39 -8.59
N GLY A 17 0.06 15.19 -8.02
CA GLY A 17 0.19 13.92 -8.76
C GLY A 17 1.61 13.67 -9.30
N ASN A 18 2.61 14.37 -8.77
CA ASN A 18 4.00 14.28 -9.21
C ASN A 18 4.74 13.13 -8.51
N TYR A 19 4.39 11.90 -8.88
CA TYR A 19 5.00 10.70 -8.29
C TYR A 19 6.49 10.55 -8.61
N ARG A 20 6.98 11.13 -9.71
CA ARG A 20 8.42 11.19 -10.01
C ARG A 20 9.18 11.97 -8.93
N GLN A 21 8.65 13.12 -8.51
CA GLN A 21 9.23 13.89 -7.41
C GLN A 21 9.16 13.12 -6.09
N LEU A 22 8.04 12.43 -5.82
CA LEU A 22 7.90 11.60 -4.63
C LEU A 22 9.00 10.52 -4.57
N ILE A 23 9.21 9.78 -5.67
CA ILE A 23 10.22 8.74 -5.76
C ILE A 23 11.62 9.33 -5.55
N ASN A 24 11.96 10.43 -6.23
CA ASN A 24 13.25 11.11 -6.06
C ASN A 24 13.52 11.51 -4.60
N LEU A 25 12.50 12.05 -3.90
CA LEU A 25 12.60 12.36 -2.48
C LEU A 25 12.80 11.10 -1.64
N GLY A 26 12.10 10.02 -1.99
CA GLY A 26 12.15 8.73 -1.31
C GLY A 26 13.49 8.01 -1.48
N GLU A 27 14.11 8.09 -2.64
CA GLU A 27 15.46 7.53 -2.87
C GLU A 27 16.51 8.23 -1.99
N GLN A 28 16.38 9.54 -1.79
CA GLN A 28 17.28 10.33 -0.96
C GLN A 28 16.99 10.17 0.55
N ASN A 29 15.73 9.92 0.92
CA ASN A 29 15.28 9.90 2.32
C ASN A 29 14.24 8.79 2.59
N PRO A 30 14.56 7.51 2.36
CA PRO A 30 13.56 6.44 2.27
C PRO A 30 12.71 6.32 3.55
N GLY A 31 13.35 6.24 4.72
CA GLY A 31 12.62 6.14 5.99
C GLY A 31 11.73 7.35 6.32
N ARG A 32 12.14 8.56 5.93
CA ARG A 32 11.36 9.78 6.22
C ARG A 32 10.19 9.96 5.26
N VAL A 33 10.37 9.62 3.99
CA VAL A 33 9.30 9.67 2.99
C VAL A 33 8.28 8.57 3.25
N THR A 34 8.72 7.34 3.53
CA THR A 34 7.83 6.26 3.96
C THR A 34 7.03 6.67 5.20
N SER A 35 7.66 7.20 6.24
CA SER A 35 6.93 7.68 7.43
C SER A 35 5.96 8.82 7.15
N ALA A 36 6.29 9.74 6.24
CA ALA A 36 5.36 10.79 5.80
C ALA A 36 4.14 10.19 5.10
N LEU A 37 4.34 9.24 4.18
CA LEU A 37 3.25 8.53 3.48
C LEU A 37 2.34 7.79 4.46
N PHE A 38 2.90 7.01 5.39
CA PHE A 38 2.11 6.35 6.45
C PHE A 38 1.28 7.36 7.25
N SER A 39 1.84 8.53 7.58
CA SER A 39 1.07 9.55 8.30
C SER A 39 -0.09 10.15 7.48
N PHE A 40 -0.02 10.12 6.14
CA PHE A 40 -1.10 10.58 5.27
C PHE A 40 -2.18 9.53 5.04
N LEU A 41 -1.92 8.25 5.37
CA LEU A 41 -2.95 7.21 5.34
C LEU A 41 -4.09 7.50 6.34
N TYR A 42 -3.81 8.24 7.43
CA TYR A 42 -4.80 8.68 8.42
C TYR A 42 -5.42 10.05 8.09
N SER A 43 -5.13 10.63 6.92
CA SER A 43 -5.69 11.93 6.56
C SER A 43 -7.21 11.87 6.41
N LEU A 44 -7.93 12.88 6.90
CA LEU A 44 -9.36 13.06 6.64
C LEU A 44 -9.64 13.46 5.18
N ASP A 45 -8.65 14.07 4.51
CA ASP A 45 -8.70 14.36 3.08
C ASP A 45 -8.58 13.05 2.28
N GLY A 46 -9.69 12.64 1.66
CA GLY A 46 -9.78 11.41 0.87
C GLY A 46 -8.85 11.36 -0.32
N GLN A 47 -8.62 12.51 -0.97
CA GLN A 47 -7.73 12.59 -2.12
C GLN A 47 -6.27 12.41 -1.69
N LEU A 48 -5.86 13.11 -0.62
CA LEU A 48 -4.50 12.97 -0.09
C LEU A 48 -4.23 11.54 0.40
N ARG A 49 -5.19 10.93 1.09
CA ARG A 49 -5.09 9.56 1.58
C ARG A 49 -4.93 8.55 0.44
N GLN A 50 -5.77 8.65 -0.60
CA GLN A 50 -5.69 7.76 -1.76
C GLN A 50 -4.38 7.93 -2.53
N ARG A 51 -3.91 9.17 -2.73
CA ARG A 51 -2.61 9.39 -3.37
C ARG A 51 -1.44 8.91 -2.52
N ALA A 52 -1.56 8.91 -1.19
CA ALA A 52 -0.54 8.33 -0.32
C ALA A 52 -0.49 6.79 -0.45
N VAL A 53 -1.62 6.13 -0.67
CA VAL A 53 -1.70 4.69 -0.96
C VAL A 53 -0.99 4.36 -2.27
N GLU A 54 -1.35 5.04 -3.37
CA GLU A 54 -0.67 4.90 -4.67
C GLU A 54 0.84 5.22 -4.57
N GLY A 55 1.17 6.30 -3.86
CA GLY A 55 2.54 6.72 -3.64
C GLY A 55 3.38 5.71 -2.85
N LEU A 56 2.78 4.95 -1.92
CA LEU A 56 3.45 3.85 -1.23
C LEU A 56 3.77 2.69 -2.16
N GLY A 57 2.84 2.33 -3.04
CA GLY A 57 3.08 1.30 -4.07
C GLY A 57 4.27 1.66 -4.94
N LEU A 58 4.23 2.84 -5.57
CA LEU A 58 5.27 3.34 -6.46
C LEU A 58 6.63 3.54 -5.77
N LEU A 59 6.65 4.06 -4.54
CA LEU A 59 7.89 4.19 -3.79
C LEU A 59 8.46 2.82 -3.42
N THR A 60 7.60 1.89 -2.99
CA THR A 60 8.04 0.54 -2.61
C THR A 60 8.59 -0.23 -3.81
N ASP A 61 7.99 -0.05 -4.99
CA ASP A 61 8.50 -0.56 -6.26
C ASP A 61 9.93 -0.08 -6.54
N SER A 62 10.17 1.24 -6.49
CA SER A 62 11.50 1.83 -6.65
C SER A 62 12.50 1.30 -5.60
N ILE A 63 12.06 1.13 -4.35
CA ILE A 63 12.90 0.57 -3.28
C ILE A 63 13.21 -0.91 -3.54
N ALA A 64 12.24 -1.71 -3.97
CA ALA A 64 12.38 -3.14 -4.16
C ALA A 64 13.45 -3.48 -5.22
N HIS A 65 13.50 -2.71 -6.31
CA HIS A 65 14.53 -2.84 -7.35
C HIS A 65 15.97 -2.66 -6.84
N LYS A 66 16.16 -1.90 -5.75
CA LYS A 66 17.48 -1.63 -5.15
C LYS A 66 17.74 -2.47 -3.90
N ASN A 67 16.70 -2.74 -3.11
CA ASN A 67 16.77 -3.43 -1.83
C ASN A 67 15.41 -4.07 -1.49
N PRO A 68 15.19 -5.34 -1.90
CA PRO A 68 13.93 -6.03 -1.66
C PRO A 68 13.65 -6.26 -0.16
N GLU A 69 14.68 -6.38 0.68
CA GLU A 69 14.49 -6.50 2.13
C GLU A 69 13.87 -5.23 2.75
N ARG A 70 14.25 -4.05 2.26
CA ARG A 70 13.62 -2.79 2.69
C ARG A 70 12.16 -2.72 2.25
N ALA A 71 11.83 -3.20 1.06
CA ALA A 71 10.44 -3.27 0.61
C ALA A 71 9.61 -4.22 1.51
N ARG A 72 10.18 -5.37 1.92
CA ARG A 72 9.53 -6.27 2.89
C ARG A 72 9.31 -5.64 4.27
N ILE A 73 10.17 -4.73 4.71
CA ILE A 73 9.93 -3.97 5.97
C ILE A 73 8.67 -3.10 5.85
N ILE A 74 8.44 -2.48 4.69
CA ILE A 74 7.23 -1.67 4.45
C ILE A 74 5.99 -2.57 4.47
N MET A 75 6.03 -3.71 3.77
CA MET A 75 4.93 -4.68 3.77
C MET A 75 4.62 -5.18 5.19
N ARG A 76 5.64 -5.59 5.96
CA ARG A 76 5.46 -6.01 7.35
C ARG A 76 4.84 -4.92 8.22
N ARG A 77 5.22 -3.66 8.02
CA ARG A 77 4.61 -2.55 8.74
C ARG A 77 3.12 -2.43 8.43
N ILE A 78 2.70 -2.56 7.18
CA ILE A 78 1.26 -2.54 6.82
C ILE A 78 0.52 -3.69 7.51
N PHE A 79 1.06 -4.90 7.50
CA PHE A 79 0.43 -6.04 8.16
C PHE A 79 0.45 -5.95 9.70
N TRP A 80 1.39 -5.21 10.28
CA TRP A 80 1.35 -4.88 11.70
C TRP A 80 0.15 -3.97 12.02
N GLU A 81 -0.11 -2.96 11.19
CA GLU A 81 -1.30 -2.09 11.33
C GLU A 81 -2.62 -2.87 11.13
N LEU A 82 -2.64 -3.88 10.26
CA LEU A 82 -3.81 -4.75 10.04
C LEU A 82 -4.14 -5.65 11.24
N ASN A 83 -3.12 -6.05 12.01
CA ASN A 83 -3.29 -6.93 13.16
C ASN A 83 -3.48 -6.17 14.48
N ASP A 84 -3.45 -4.83 14.47
CA ASP A 84 -3.51 -4.05 15.70
C ASP A 84 -4.94 -4.05 16.28
N GLU A 85 -5.14 -4.81 17.36
CA GLU A 85 -6.39 -4.89 18.13
C GLU A 85 -6.69 -3.61 18.93
N SER A 86 -5.76 -2.64 19.01
CA SER A 86 -5.84 -1.52 19.96
C SER A 86 -6.70 -0.32 19.51
N GLY A 87 -7.54 -0.49 18.47
CA GLY A 87 -8.57 0.48 18.10
C GLY A 87 -8.11 1.63 17.19
N GLY A 88 -6.86 1.61 16.72
CA GLY A 88 -6.31 2.53 15.72
C GLY A 88 -6.50 2.05 14.27
N SER A 89 -7.53 1.26 13.98
CA SER A 89 -7.68 0.50 12.73
C SER A 89 -7.53 1.40 11.50
N LEU A 90 -6.39 1.28 10.84
CA LEU A 90 -6.16 1.94 9.56
C LEU A 90 -6.92 1.16 8.49
N TRP A 91 -8.20 1.49 8.31
CA TRP A 91 -9.09 0.84 7.34
C TRP A 91 -8.58 0.88 5.88
N VAL A 92 -7.62 1.75 5.58
CA VAL A 92 -6.97 1.86 4.27
C VAL A 92 -5.74 0.94 4.13
N ALA A 93 -5.28 0.29 5.19
CA ALA A 93 -4.14 -0.61 5.17
C ALA A 93 -4.27 -1.76 4.15
N PRO A 94 -5.46 -2.38 3.94
CA PRO A 94 -5.62 -3.39 2.89
C PRO A 94 -5.34 -2.82 1.49
N GLU A 95 -5.77 -1.58 1.21
CA GLU A 95 -5.51 -0.92 -0.08
C GLU A 95 -4.03 -0.61 -0.27
N ALA A 96 -3.35 -0.17 0.80
CA ALA A 96 -1.90 0.03 0.78
C ALA A 96 -1.14 -1.28 0.53
N ALA A 97 -1.53 -2.38 1.17
CA ALA A 97 -0.97 -3.70 0.89
C ALA A 97 -1.21 -4.10 -0.57
N GLY A 98 -2.43 -3.87 -1.07
CA GLY A 98 -2.82 -4.12 -2.45
C GLY A 98 -1.94 -3.39 -3.47
N GLU A 99 -1.64 -2.12 -3.26
CA GLU A 99 -0.76 -1.34 -4.15
C GLU A 99 0.68 -1.88 -4.14
N LEU A 100 1.19 -2.33 -3.00
CA LEU A 100 2.50 -2.98 -2.94
C LEU A 100 2.54 -4.28 -3.74
N ILE A 101 1.53 -5.16 -3.57
CA ILE A 101 1.44 -6.42 -4.31
C ILE A 101 1.23 -6.15 -5.81
N TYR A 102 0.40 -5.17 -6.17
CA TYR A 102 0.16 -4.76 -7.55
C TYR A 102 1.47 -4.39 -8.28
N HIS A 103 2.34 -3.63 -7.62
CA HIS A 103 3.62 -3.22 -8.20
C HIS A 103 4.71 -4.30 -8.13
N GLN A 104 4.73 -5.12 -7.09
CA GLN A 104 5.76 -6.12 -6.83
C GLN A 104 5.13 -7.50 -6.57
N PRO A 105 4.44 -8.09 -7.57
CA PRO A 105 3.63 -9.30 -7.40
C PRO A 105 4.46 -10.52 -7.02
N GLU A 106 5.64 -10.69 -7.61
CA GLU A 106 6.50 -11.84 -7.29
C GLU A 106 7.16 -11.71 -5.91
N LEU A 107 7.44 -10.48 -5.46
CA LEU A 107 8.03 -10.25 -4.14
C LEU A 107 7.02 -10.47 -3.02
N PHE A 108 5.74 -10.23 -3.29
CA PHE A 108 4.67 -10.20 -2.29
C PHE A 108 3.53 -11.19 -2.56
N ARG A 109 3.73 -12.16 -3.45
CA ARG A 109 2.76 -13.20 -3.82
C ARG A 109 2.09 -13.85 -2.60
N ASP A 110 2.89 -14.29 -1.64
CA ASP A 110 2.42 -15.00 -0.45
C ASP A 110 1.51 -14.14 0.46
N TYR A 111 1.54 -12.81 0.31
CA TYR A 111 0.68 -11.91 1.08
C TYR A 111 -0.74 -11.80 0.54
N VAL A 112 -1.02 -12.30 -0.67
CA VAL A 112 -2.35 -12.20 -1.29
C VAL A 112 -3.39 -13.01 -0.49
N SER A 113 -3.04 -14.24 -0.10
CA SER A 113 -3.91 -15.10 0.70
C SER A 113 -4.12 -14.54 2.12
N ILE A 114 -3.07 -13.95 2.71
CA ILE A 114 -3.15 -13.29 4.03
C ILE A 114 -4.03 -12.04 3.95
N LEU A 115 -3.87 -11.21 2.91
CA LEU A 115 -4.73 -10.04 2.69
C LEU A 115 -6.20 -10.45 2.55
N ALA A 116 -6.45 -11.56 1.85
CA ALA A 116 -7.79 -12.11 1.67
C ALA A 116 -8.40 -12.67 2.95
N SER A 117 -7.62 -13.11 3.94
CA SER A 117 -8.18 -13.61 5.21
C SER A 117 -8.88 -12.50 6.02
N PHE A 118 -8.63 -11.22 5.72
CA PHE A 118 -9.33 -10.08 6.33
C PHE A 118 -10.71 -9.79 5.69
N MET A 119 -11.20 -10.62 4.76
CA MET A 119 -12.50 -10.43 4.09
C MET A 119 -13.71 -10.50 5.04
N ASP A 120 -13.56 -11.15 6.20
CA ASP A 120 -14.62 -11.32 7.20
C ASP A 120 -14.71 -10.15 8.17
N ASP A 121 -13.70 -9.27 8.24
CA ASP A 121 -13.73 -8.04 9.03
C ASP A 121 -14.56 -6.97 8.29
N PRO A 122 -15.72 -6.52 8.82
CA PRO A 122 -16.56 -5.54 8.15
C PRO A 122 -15.89 -4.18 7.88
N ILE A 123 -14.93 -3.78 8.71
CA ILE A 123 -14.19 -2.51 8.59
C ILE A 123 -13.16 -2.62 7.47
N LEU A 124 -12.45 -3.75 7.38
CA LEU A 124 -11.37 -3.96 6.40
C LEU A 124 -11.89 -4.46 5.05
N LYS A 125 -13.00 -5.19 5.03
CA LYS A 125 -13.58 -5.83 3.84
C LYS A 125 -13.68 -4.91 2.62
N PRO A 126 -14.16 -3.65 2.72
CA PRO A 126 -14.18 -2.75 1.56
C PRO A 126 -12.78 -2.50 0.98
N GLY A 127 -11.77 -2.33 1.84
CA GLY A 127 -10.38 -2.16 1.44
C GLY A 127 -9.79 -3.43 0.82
N VAL A 128 -10.08 -4.60 1.40
CA VAL A 128 -9.65 -5.91 0.87
C VAL A 128 -10.22 -6.13 -0.53
N ILE A 129 -11.52 -5.87 -0.74
CA ILE A 129 -12.16 -6.01 -2.06
C ILE A 129 -11.50 -5.07 -3.08
N ARG A 130 -11.27 -3.80 -2.72
CA ARG A 130 -10.59 -2.84 -3.61
C ARG A 130 -9.18 -3.31 -3.98
N ALA A 131 -8.41 -3.76 -3.00
CA ALA A 131 -7.06 -4.28 -3.19
C ALA A 131 -7.04 -5.52 -4.10
N LEU A 132 -7.89 -6.51 -3.85
CA LEU A 132 -7.94 -7.74 -4.66
C LEU A 132 -8.44 -7.47 -6.08
N ARG A 133 -9.40 -6.55 -6.28
CA ARG A 133 -9.80 -6.08 -7.62
C ARG A 133 -8.66 -5.41 -8.36
N ARG A 134 -7.91 -4.54 -7.67
CA ARG A 134 -6.76 -3.83 -8.22
C ARG A 134 -5.69 -4.82 -8.68
N ILE A 135 -5.38 -5.83 -7.86
CA ILE A 135 -4.45 -6.90 -8.20
C ILE A 135 -4.98 -7.73 -9.37
N ASN A 136 -6.25 -8.17 -9.33
CA ASN A 136 -6.86 -8.97 -10.40
C ASN A 136 -6.81 -8.28 -11.77
N GLY A 137 -7.01 -6.96 -11.81
CA GLY A 137 -6.99 -6.19 -13.05
C GLY A 137 -5.63 -6.18 -13.78
N ALA A 138 -4.52 -6.46 -13.08
CA ALA A 138 -3.19 -6.57 -13.70
C ALA A 138 -2.60 -7.98 -13.64
N HIS A 139 -2.91 -8.73 -12.58
CA HIS A 139 -2.35 -10.05 -12.26
C HIS A 139 -3.48 -11.05 -11.97
N PRO A 140 -4.35 -11.36 -12.93
CA PRO A 140 -5.49 -12.25 -12.69
C PRO A 140 -5.06 -13.67 -12.29
N ASP A 141 -3.92 -14.14 -12.81
CA ASP A 141 -3.40 -15.47 -12.49
C ASP A 141 -2.90 -15.58 -11.04
N LEU A 142 -2.44 -14.47 -10.46
CA LEU A 142 -2.07 -14.40 -9.04
C LEU A 142 -3.30 -14.61 -8.14
N ILE A 143 -4.45 -14.02 -8.48
CA ILE A 143 -5.67 -14.24 -7.71
C ILE A 143 -6.19 -15.67 -7.88
N LYS A 144 -6.14 -16.22 -9.10
CA LYS A 144 -6.52 -17.62 -9.34
C LYS A 144 -5.65 -18.61 -8.58
N SER A 145 -4.34 -18.34 -8.43
CA SER A 145 -3.43 -19.23 -7.70
C SER A 145 -3.58 -19.10 -6.19
N GLU A 146 -3.56 -17.88 -5.65
CA GLU A 146 -3.47 -17.65 -4.20
C GLU A 146 -4.82 -17.66 -3.49
N VAL A 147 -5.90 -17.27 -4.18
CA VAL A 147 -7.25 -17.17 -3.60
C VAL A 147 -8.35 -17.49 -4.62
N PRO A 148 -8.41 -18.75 -5.13
CA PRO A 148 -9.37 -19.15 -6.16
C PRO A 148 -10.83 -18.95 -5.74
N SER A 149 -11.13 -19.03 -4.44
CA SER A 149 -12.48 -18.87 -3.87
C SER A 149 -13.05 -17.45 -4.00
N ILE A 150 -12.21 -16.43 -4.20
CA ILE A 150 -12.65 -15.03 -4.21
C ILE A 150 -13.05 -14.53 -5.60
N ASN A 151 -12.74 -15.26 -6.67
CA ASN A 151 -13.04 -14.85 -8.06
C ASN A 151 -14.53 -14.50 -8.28
N SER A 152 -15.46 -15.17 -7.58
CA SER A 152 -16.89 -14.88 -7.66
C SER A 152 -17.31 -13.57 -6.98
N ILE A 153 -16.48 -13.04 -6.06
CA ILE A 153 -16.77 -11.85 -5.23
C ILE A 153 -16.22 -10.58 -5.87
N ILE A 154 -15.02 -10.66 -6.46
CA ILE A 154 -14.34 -9.48 -7.02
C ILE A 154 -14.87 -9.05 -8.38
N GLY A 155 -15.58 -9.93 -9.11
CA GLY A 155 -16.17 -9.64 -10.42
C GLY A 155 -15.11 -9.56 -11.53
N THR A 156 -15.37 -10.25 -12.64
CA THR A 156 -14.65 -10.10 -13.92
C THR A 156 -15.14 -8.87 -14.67
#